data_AF-Q5JDP9-F1
#
_entry.id   AF-Q5JDP9-F1
#
_cell.length_a   1.000
_cell.length_b   1.000
_cell.length_c   1.000
_cell.angle_alpha   90.00
_cell.angle_beta   90.00
_cell.angle_gamma   90.00
#
_symmetry.space_group_name_H-M   'P 1'
#
loop_
_entity.id
_entity.type
_entity.pdbx_description
1 polymer ?
#
loop_
_entity_poly.entity_id
_entity_poly.type
_entity_poly.pdbx_seq_one_letter_code
_entity_poly.pdbx_strand_id
1 'polypeptide(L)'
;MKAELNRALIVATAKELLSQFGPHFLPTLEAYLRAKYNATLEIAGEDPAKFYRAVEELFGEFGASMFFYNLLMELHLKPDKRDKETVIALLKKFAGVEDGE
;
A
#
# COMPACT_ATOMS: atom_id res chain seq x y z
N MET A 1 4.69 -2.99 -19.34
CA MET A 1 5.06 -1.56 -19.43
C MET A 1 4.21 -0.62 -18.57
N LYS A 2 2.91 -0.37 -18.84
CA LYS A 2 2.11 0.54 -17.98
C LYS A 2 1.88 0.00 -16.57
N ALA A 3 1.59 -1.29 -16.42
CA ALA A 3 1.35 -1.91 -15.11
C ALA A 3 2.60 -1.87 -14.22
N GLU A 4 3.77 -2.27 -14.75
CA GLU A 4 5.04 -2.22 -14.00
C GLU A 4 5.39 -0.81 -13.52
N LEU A 5 5.18 0.21 -14.37
CA LEU A 5 5.37 1.60 -13.98
C LEU A 5 4.43 1.99 -12.83
N ASN A 6 3.16 1.63 -12.92
CA ASN A 6 2.18 1.94 -11.88
C ASN A 6 2.50 1.21 -10.56
N ARG A 7 2.97 -0.04 -10.61
CA ARG A 7 3.41 -0.78 -9.42
C ARG A 7 4.60 -0.10 -8.77
N ALA A 8 5.61 0.28 -9.56
CA ALA A 8 6.77 1.02 -9.06
C ALA A 8 6.37 2.37 -8.45
N LEU A 9 5.39 3.07 -9.04
CA LEU A 9 4.85 4.31 -8.48
C LEU A 9 4.19 4.08 -7.12
N ILE A 10 3.35 3.04 -6.97
CA ILE A 10 2.75 2.70 -5.66
C ILE A 10 3.84 2.50 -4.61
N VAL A 11 4.86 1.71 -4.92
CA VAL A 11 5.96 1.40 -4.00
C VAL A 11 6.75 2.66 -3.64
N ALA A 12 7.11 3.48 -4.63
CA ALA A 12 7.85 4.73 -4.41
C ALA A 12 7.06 5.71 -3.56
N THR A 13 5.77 5.90 -3.84
CA THR A 13 4.89 6.78 -3.07
C THR A 13 4.67 6.27 -1.64
N ALA A 14 4.47 4.96 -1.47
CA ALA A 14 4.37 4.36 -0.14
C ALA A 14 5.65 4.58 0.69
N LYS A 15 6.82 4.40 0.06
CA LYS A 15 8.12 4.61 0.70
C LYS A 15 8.31 6.07 1.14
N GLU A 16 7.95 7.01 0.28
CA GLU A 16 8.02 8.45 0.57
C GLU A 16 7.10 8.82 1.75
N LEU A 17 5.83 8.39 1.72
CA LEU A 17 4.88 8.65 2.80
C LEU A 17 5.35 8.09 4.15
N LEU A 18 5.85 6.85 4.17
CA LEU A 18 6.38 6.24 5.39
C LEU A 18 7.60 6.98 5.93
N SER A 19 8.44 7.53 5.04
CA SER A 19 9.61 8.33 5.43
C SER A 19 9.20 9.68 6.04
N GLN A 20 8.08 10.25 5.59
CA GLN A 20 7.54 11.52 6.11
C GLN A 20 6.89 11.37 7.50
N PHE A 21 6.37 10.19 7.85
CA PHE A 21 5.77 9.95 9.18
C PHE A 21 6.81 9.87 10.30
N GLY A 22 8.06 9.61 9.96
CA GLY A 22 9.18 9.62 10.90
C GLY A 22 10.22 8.55 10.58
N PRO A 23 11.40 8.62 11.23
CA PRO A 23 12.55 7.81 10.85
C PRO A 23 12.38 6.30 11.08
N HIS A 24 11.37 5.90 11.86
CA HIS A 24 11.17 4.51 12.25
C HIS A 24 10.03 3.80 11.50
N PHE A 25 9.14 4.52 10.81
CA PHE A 25 7.96 3.91 10.18
C PHE A 25 8.34 2.95 9.05
N LEU A 26 9.15 3.41 8.08
CA LEU A 26 9.60 2.58 6.97
C LEU A 26 10.40 1.35 7.46
N PRO A 27 11.46 1.50 8.29
CA PRO A 27 12.19 0.33 8.80
C PRO A 27 11.32 -0.65 9.59
N THR A 28 10.36 -0.16 10.37
CA THR A 28 9.44 -1.01 11.15
C THR A 28 8.55 -1.83 10.21
N LEU A 29 7.98 -1.20 9.18
CA LEU A 29 7.15 -1.90 8.21
C LEU A 29 7.96 -2.91 7.39
N GLU A 30 9.15 -2.55 6.93
CA GLU A 30 10.03 -3.48 6.20
C GLU A 30 10.44 -4.68 7.06
N ALA A 31 10.78 -4.45 8.34
CA ALA A 31 11.07 -5.53 9.27
C ALA A 31 9.85 -6.45 9.48
N TYR A 32 8.65 -5.87 9.61
CA TYR A 32 7.42 -6.62 9.77
C TYR A 32 7.07 -7.47 8.53
N LEU A 33 7.15 -6.88 7.34
CA LEU A 33 6.92 -7.57 6.06
C LEU A 33 7.88 -8.76 5.89
N ARG A 34 9.15 -8.55 6.22
CA ARG A 34 10.15 -9.62 6.16
C ARG A 34 9.86 -10.74 7.16
N ALA A 35 9.55 -10.38 8.41
CA ALA A 35 9.32 -11.36 9.48
C ALA A 35 8.05 -12.20 9.28
N LYS A 36 6.94 -11.55 8.87
CA LYS A 36 5.63 -12.21 8.79
C LYS A 36 5.31 -12.78 7.41
N TYR A 37 5.73 -12.08 6.36
CA TYR A 37 5.32 -12.38 4.98
C TYR A 37 6.47 -12.83 4.09
N ASN A 38 7.71 -12.84 4.60
CA ASN A 38 8.93 -13.04 3.82
C ASN A 38 8.95 -12.15 2.56
N ALA A 39 8.50 -10.91 2.71
CA ALA A 39 8.29 -9.96 1.63
C ALA A 39 9.02 -8.63 1.90
N THR A 40 9.17 -7.83 0.84
CA THR A 40 9.66 -6.45 0.89
C THR A 40 8.52 -5.47 0.61
N LEU A 41 8.82 -4.16 0.59
CA LEU A 41 7.83 -3.14 0.26
C LEU A 41 7.24 -3.28 -1.16
N GLU A 42 7.88 -4.04 -2.04
CA GLU A 42 7.38 -4.32 -3.40
C GLU A 42 5.99 -4.95 -3.40
N ILE A 43 5.62 -5.62 -2.31
CA ILE A 43 4.28 -6.16 -2.09
C ILE A 43 3.18 -5.10 -2.23
N ALA A 44 3.48 -3.82 -2.01
CA ALA A 44 2.54 -2.71 -2.22
C ALA A 44 2.06 -2.61 -3.68
N GLY A 45 2.94 -2.89 -4.64
CA GLY A 45 2.61 -2.92 -6.06
C GLY A 45 2.16 -4.30 -6.55
N GLU A 46 2.67 -5.38 -5.96
CA GLU A 46 2.37 -6.76 -6.39
C GLU A 46 1.05 -7.30 -5.85
N ASP A 47 0.78 -7.07 -4.56
CA ASP A 47 -0.42 -7.52 -3.86
C ASP A 47 -0.91 -6.43 -2.88
N PRO A 48 -1.64 -5.42 -3.39
CA PRO A 48 -2.14 -4.31 -2.58
C PRO A 48 -3.05 -4.76 -1.42
N ALA A 49 -3.74 -5.90 -1.54
CA ALA A 49 -4.59 -6.42 -0.47
C ALA A 49 -3.76 -6.94 0.69
N LYS A 50 -2.68 -7.67 0.40
CA LYS A 50 -1.74 -8.15 1.41
C LYS A 50 -0.92 -7.02 2.02
N PHE A 51 -0.55 -6.02 1.23
CA PHE A 51 0.07 -4.80 1.76
C PHE A 51 -0.87 -4.06 2.72
N TYR A 52 -2.14 -3.89 2.36
CA TYR A 52 -3.15 -3.29 3.24
C TYR A 52 -3.24 -4.02 4.57
N ARG A 53 -3.39 -5.35 4.51
CA ARG A 53 -3.44 -6.19 5.70
C ARG A 53 -2.20 -6.02 6.57
N ALA A 54 -1.00 -5.98 5.99
CA ALA A 54 0.23 -5.83 6.75
C ALA A 54 0.30 -4.49 7.52
N VAL A 55 -0.09 -3.39 6.88
CA VAL A 55 -0.14 -2.06 7.51
C VAL A 55 -1.21 -2.02 8.60
N GLU A 56 -2.39 -2.61 8.34
CA GLU A 56 -3.50 -2.69 9.30
C GLU A 56 -3.14 -3.52 10.54
N GLU A 57 -2.46 -4.65 10.37
CA GLU A 57 -2.03 -5.48 11.50
C GLU A 57 -0.95 -4.80 12.34
N LEU A 58 -0.11 -3.97 11.73
CA LEU A 58 1.01 -3.31 12.42
C LEU A 58 0.57 -1.99 13.10
N PHE A 59 -0.29 -1.21 12.46
CA PHE A 59 -0.67 0.14 12.90
C PHE A 59 -2.14 0.28 13.28
N GLY A 60 -2.93 -0.79 13.18
CA GLY A 60 -4.37 -0.80 13.40
C GLY A 60 -5.16 -0.26 12.20
N GLU A 61 -6.47 -0.51 12.23
CA GLU A 61 -7.42 -0.13 11.18
C GLU A 61 -7.41 1.38 10.87
N PHE A 62 -7.39 2.21 11.93
CA PHE A 62 -7.33 3.67 11.78
C PHE A 62 -6.04 4.12 11.09
N GLY A 63 -4.90 3.59 11.52
CA GLY A 63 -3.59 3.92 10.95
C GLY A 63 -3.49 3.51 9.47
N ALA A 64 -3.95 2.31 9.14
CA ALA A 64 -4.03 1.85 7.75
C ALA A 64 -4.95 2.75 6.91
N SER A 65 -6.16 3.04 7.39
CA SER A 65 -7.13 3.88 6.66
C SER A 65 -6.53 5.26 6.31
N MET A 66 -5.86 5.90 7.28
CA MET A 66 -5.20 7.19 7.07
C MET A 66 -4.05 7.08 6.07
N PHE A 67 -3.17 6.09 6.22
CA PHE A 67 -2.04 5.87 5.33
C PHE A 67 -2.51 5.64 3.88
N PHE A 68 -3.48 4.75 3.68
CA PHE A 68 -3.95 4.41 2.35
C PHE A 68 -4.74 5.53 1.69
N TYR A 69 -5.48 6.33 2.46
CA TYR A 69 -6.13 7.51 1.89
C TYR A 69 -5.10 8.53 1.39
N ASN A 70 -4.03 8.77 2.15
CA ASN A 70 -2.92 9.62 1.70
C ASN A 70 -2.22 9.04 0.47
N LEU A 71 -1.99 7.72 0.44
CA LEU A 71 -1.41 7.03 -0.72
C LEU A 71 -2.27 7.22 -1.98
N LEU A 72 -3.59 7.06 -1.90
CA LEU A 72 -4.48 7.30 -3.04
C LEU A 72 -4.43 8.76 -3.51
N MET A 73 -4.40 9.72 -2.59
CA MET A 73 -4.33 11.14 -2.92
C MET A 73 -3.04 11.51 -3.67
N GLU A 74 -1.89 11.01 -3.19
CA GLU A 74 -0.59 11.20 -3.85
C GLU A 74 -0.52 10.53 -5.23
N LEU A 75 -1.22 9.40 -5.40
CA LEU A 75 -1.37 8.73 -6.70
C LEU A 75 -2.47 9.35 -7.58
N HIS A 76 -3.13 10.43 -7.13
CA HIS A 76 -4.25 11.08 -7.78
C HIS A 76 -5.45 10.14 -8.08
N LEU A 77 -5.62 9.12 -7.26
CA LEU A 77 -6.74 8.19 -7.28
C LEU A 77 -7.85 8.72 -6.37
N LYS A 78 -9.05 8.93 -6.93
CA LYS A 78 -10.21 9.43 -6.19
C LYS A 78 -11.15 8.28 -5.83
N PRO A 79 -11.24 7.90 -4.54
CA PRO A 79 -12.22 6.92 -4.11
C PRO A 79 -13.63 7.53 -4.06
N ASP A 80 -14.61 6.77 -4.52
CA ASP A 80 -16.04 7.08 -4.37
C ASP A 80 -16.54 6.80 -2.95
N LYS A 81 -15.88 5.88 -2.23
CA LYS A 81 -16.15 5.56 -0.83
C LYS A 81 -14.86 5.40 -0.02
N ARG A 82 -14.93 5.71 1.27
CA ARG A 82 -13.80 5.58 2.21
C ARG A 82 -13.83 4.24 2.95
N ASP A 83 -13.99 3.15 2.22
CA ASP A 83 -13.94 1.80 2.76
C ASP A 83 -12.75 1.01 2.21
N LYS A 84 -12.36 -0.03 2.94
CA LYS A 84 -11.19 -0.86 2.68
C LYS A 84 -11.26 -1.52 1.30
N GLU A 85 -12.43 -2.02 0.93
CA GLU A 85 -12.69 -2.70 -0.33
C GLU A 85 -12.44 -1.77 -1.51
N THR A 86 -12.96 -0.54 -1.45
CA THR A 86 -12.78 0.49 -2.46
C THR A 86 -11.31 0.88 -2.61
N VAL A 87 -10.60 1.06 -1.50
CA VAL A 87 -9.18 1.40 -1.48
C VAL A 87 -8.34 0.31 -2.17
N ILE A 88 -8.54 -0.95 -1.76
CA ILE A 88 -7.80 -2.09 -2.32
C ILE A 88 -8.11 -2.24 -3.81
N ALA A 89 -9.37 -2.13 -4.21
CA ALA A 89 -9.79 -2.24 -5.60
C ALA A 89 -9.14 -1.16 -6.49
N LEU A 90 -9.04 0.08 -6.01
CA LEU A 90 -8.37 1.16 -6.75
C LEU A 90 -6.88 0.90 -6.92
N LEU A 91 -6.20 0.45 -5.88
CA LEU A 91 -4.77 0.11 -5.96
C LEU A 91 -4.53 -1.08 -6.87
N LYS A 92 -5.34 -2.15 -6.79
CA LYS A 92 -5.26 -3.31 -7.70
C LYS A 92 -5.45 -2.88 -9.16
N LYS A 93 -6.49 -2.11 -9.44
CA LYS A 93 -6.77 -1.56 -10.77
C LYS A 93 -5.62 -0.70 -11.28
N PHE A 94 -5.07 0.16 -10.43
CA PHE A 94 -3.93 1.01 -10.79
C PHE A 94 -2.67 0.18 -11.06
N ALA A 95 -2.37 -0.80 -10.21
CA ALA A 95 -1.25 -1.73 -10.33
C ALA A 95 -1.38 -2.71 -11.52
N GLY A 96 -2.56 -2.83 -12.13
CA GLY A 96 -2.83 -3.87 -13.13
C GLY A 96 -2.71 -5.27 -12.53
N VAL A 97 -3.23 -5.46 -11.33
CA VAL A 97 -3.36 -6.75 -10.66
C VAL A 97 -4.85 -7.10 -10.71
N GLU A 98 -5.21 -8.09 -11.52
CA GLU A 98 -6.58 -8.63 -11.51
C GLU A 98 -6.78 -9.46 -10.25
N ASP A 99 -8.03 -9.56 -9.78
CA ASP A 99 -8.38 -10.49 -8.72
C ASP A 99 -8.08 -11.91 -9.20
N GLY A 100 -6.94 -12.45 -8.78
CA GLY A 100 -6.69 -13.88 -8.88
C GLY A 100 -7.76 -14.59 -8.06
N GLU A 101 -8.57 -15.41 -8.74
CA GLU A 101 -9.45 -16.40 -8.11
C GLU A 101 -8.70 -17.29 -7.10
#